data_AF-A0A8T6WMB3-F1
#
_entry.id   AF-A0A8T6WMB3-F1
#
_cell.length_a   1.000
_cell.length_b   1.000
_cell.length_c   1.000
_cell.angle_alpha   90.00
_cell.angle_beta   90.00
_cell.angle_gamma   90.00
#
_symmetry.space_group_name_H-M   'P 1'
#
loop_
_entity.id
_entity.type
_entity.pdbx_description
1 polymer ?
#
loop_
_entity_poly.entity_id
_entity_poly.type
_entity_poly.pdbx_seq_one_letter_code
_entity_poly.pdbx_strand_id
1 'polypeptide(L)'
;MILQSDHGPGSPLDEENPTAPHLGDKLAILNAYYLPEQDFTGLYKEITPVNTFRLIFNRYFGTELELLEDKSYYSTRRSPYLLVDVTDKIRSGKDSQPTE
;
A
#
# COMPACT_ATOMS: atom_id res chain seq x y z
N MET A 1 -12.76 8.07 10.43
CA MET A 1 -11.57 8.86 10.06
C MET A 1 -10.54 7.93 9.46
N ILE A 2 -9.91 8.36 8.36
CA ILE A 2 -8.79 7.66 7.72
C ILE A 2 -7.60 8.60 7.80
N LEU A 3 -6.46 8.11 8.28
CA LEU A 3 -5.18 8.80 8.23
C LEU A 3 -4.23 7.97 7.38
N GLN A 4 -3.74 8.56 6.29
CA GLN A 4 -2.90 7.87 5.33
C GLN A 4 -1.77 8.79 4.88
N SER A 5 -0.53 8.30 4.90
CA SER A 5 0.58 8.99 4.24
C SER A 5 0.47 8.89 2.73
N ASP A 6 1.03 9.87 2.03
CA ASP A 6 1.19 9.84 0.57
C ASP A 6 2.29 8.86 0.13
N HIS A 7 3.37 8.76 0.91
CA HIS A 7 4.45 7.79 0.74
C HIS A 7 5.16 7.46 2.06
N GLY A 8 5.95 6.39 2.07
CA GLY A 8 6.94 6.09 3.11
C GLY A 8 8.28 6.79 2.85
N PRO A 9 9.29 6.61 3.71
CA PRO A 9 10.53 7.40 3.68
C PRO A 9 11.40 7.20 2.41
N GLY A 10 11.38 6.00 1.81
CA GLY A 10 12.15 5.72 0.59
C GLY A 10 13.68 5.72 0.80
N SER A 11 14.17 5.01 1.81
CA SER A 11 15.61 4.87 2.06
C SER A 11 16.16 3.58 1.43
N PRO A 12 17.38 3.56 0.87
CA PRO A 12 18.27 4.70 0.61
C PRO A 12 17.73 5.62 -0.50
N LEU A 13 18.18 6.88 -0.52
CA LEU A 13 17.70 7.91 -1.46
C LEU A 13 18.26 7.73 -2.88
N ASP A 14 17.77 6.72 -3.60
CA ASP A 14 17.94 6.58 -5.06
C ASP A 14 16.58 6.25 -5.70
N GLU A 15 15.85 7.29 -6.10
CA GLU A 15 14.53 7.17 -6.72
C GLU A 15 14.58 6.82 -8.22
N GLU A 16 15.76 6.85 -8.84
CA GLU A 16 15.93 6.51 -10.27
C GLU A 16 16.35 5.06 -10.48
N ASN A 17 17.08 4.47 -9.53
CA ASN A 17 17.45 3.05 -9.53
C ASN A 17 17.03 2.39 -8.22
N PRO A 18 15.73 2.25 -7.97
CA PRO A 18 15.23 1.82 -6.67
C PRO A 18 15.58 0.35 -6.41
N THR A 19 16.26 0.10 -5.29
CA THR A 19 16.50 -1.25 -4.77
C THR A 19 15.23 -1.81 -4.12
N ALA A 20 15.17 -3.13 -3.88
CA ALA A 20 14.01 -3.72 -3.18
C ALA A 20 13.76 -3.10 -1.79
N PRO A 21 14.79 -2.81 -0.96
CA PRO A 21 14.61 -2.04 0.28
C PRO A 21 14.02 -0.64 0.06
N HIS A 22 14.52 0.11 -0.93
CA HIS A 22 13.96 1.43 -1.27
C HIS A 22 12.47 1.33 -1.64
N LEU A 23 12.10 0.37 -2.48
CA LEU A 23 10.71 0.14 -2.88
C LEU A 23 9.85 -0.21 -1.67
N GLY A 24 10.33 -1.10 -0.80
CA GLY A 24 9.67 -1.48 0.44
C GLY A 24 9.41 -0.27 1.33
N ASP A 25 10.46 0.52 1.60
CA ASP A 25 10.38 1.72 2.45
C ASP A 25 9.50 2.81 1.84
N LYS A 26 9.58 3.06 0.52
CA LYS A 26 8.79 4.11 -0.14
C LYS A 26 7.30 3.76 -0.16
N LEU A 27 6.96 2.48 -0.30
CA LEU A 27 5.57 2.02 -0.38
C LEU A 27 4.97 1.66 0.98
N ALA A 28 5.78 1.55 2.04
CA ALA A 28 5.34 1.33 3.41
C ALA A 28 4.78 2.61 4.03
N ILE A 29 3.54 2.95 3.66
CA ILE A 29 2.85 4.14 4.16
C ILE A 29 2.22 3.89 5.55
N LEU A 30 2.10 4.96 6.34
CA LEU A 30 1.16 4.95 7.47
C LEU A 30 -0.27 4.81 6.93
N ASN A 31 -1.02 3.86 7.48
CA ASN A 31 -2.37 3.56 7.04
C ASN A 31 -3.23 3.19 8.27
N ALA A 32 -3.99 4.14 8.79
CA ALA A 32 -4.71 4.00 10.06
C ALA A 32 -6.19 4.36 9.92
N TYR A 33 -7.04 3.57 10.57
CA TYR A 33 -8.50 3.68 10.46
C TYR A 33 -9.15 3.79 11.83
N TYR A 34 -10.12 4.69 11.91
CA TYR A 34 -11.08 4.74 12.99
C TYR A 34 -12.47 4.72 12.38
N LEU A 35 -13.14 3.57 12.46
CA LEU A 35 -14.43 3.33 11.80
C LEU A 35 -15.60 3.49 12.79
N PRO A 36 -16.73 4.11 12.38
CA PRO A 36 -17.98 4.04 13.11
C PRO A 36 -18.34 2.60 13.46
N GLU A 37 -18.90 2.39 14.65
CA GLU A 37 -19.30 1.07 15.17
C GLU A 37 -18.15 0.09 15.41
N GLN A 38 -16.89 0.51 15.16
CA GLN A 38 -15.68 -0.32 15.30
C GLN A 38 -15.74 -1.64 14.51
N ASP A 39 -16.50 -1.67 13.41
CA ASP A 39 -16.56 -2.83 12.55
C ASP A 39 -15.42 -2.81 11.52
N PHE A 40 -14.37 -3.58 11.83
CA PHE A 40 -13.19 -3.76 10.98
C PHE A 40 -13.28 -5.00 10.09
N THR A 41 -14.46 -5.63 9.97
CA THR A 41 -14.66 -6.84 9.16
C THR A 41 -14.25 -6.57 7.71
N GLY A 42 -13.44 -7.50 7.17
CA GLY A 42 -12.92 -7.45 5.81
C GLY A 42 -11.62 -6.65 5.65
N LEU A 43 -11.18 -5.90 6.67
CA LEU A 43 -9.80 -5.37 6.68
C LEU A 43 -8.81 -6.49 7.02
N TYR A 44 -7.65 -6.46 6.39
CA TYR A 44 -6.56 -7.41 6.60
C TYR A 44 -5.21 -6.68 6.56
N LYS A 45 -4.17 -7.31 7.10
CA LYS A 45 -2.87 -6.66 7.35
C LYS A 45 -2.19 -6.16 6.08
N GLU A 46 -2.34 -6.90 4.98
CA GLU A 46 -1.71 -6.63 3.69
C GLU A 46 -2.57 -5.77 2.76
N ILE A 47 -3.71 -5.23 3.25
CA ILE A 47 -4.66 -4.49 2.42
C ILE A 47 -4.01 -3.29 1.74
N THR A 48 -4.21 -3.19 0.43
CA THR A 48 -3.82 -1.98 -0.30
C THR A 48 -4.78 -0.82 0.00
N PRO A 49 -4.30 0.43 0.05
CA PRO A 49 -5.14 1.62 0.17
C PRO A 49 -6.32 1.65 -0.80
N VAL A 50 -6.09 1.15 -2.01
CA VAL A 50 -7.08 1.02 -3.09
C VAL A 50 -8.29 0.17 -2.66
N ASN A 51 -8.05 -0.93 -1.93
CA ASN A 51 -9.08 -1.80 -1.40
C ASN A 51 -9.68 -1.28 -0.09
N THR A 52 -8.92 -0.57 0.73
CA THR A 52 -9.47 0.11 1.92
C THR A 52 -10.58 1.09 1.53
N PHE A 53 -10.37 1.95 0.54
CA PHE A 53 -11.40 2.88 0.09
C PHE A 53 -12.63 2.15 -0.45
N ARG A 54 -12.45 1.10 -1.25
CA ARG A 54 -13.56 0.28 -1.76
C ARG A 54 -14.38 -0.33 -0.64
N LEU A 55 -13.72 -0.93 0.35
CA LEU A 55 -14.39 -1.56 1.48
C LEU A 55 -15.17 -0.54 2.31
N ILE A 56 -14.55 0.60 2.64
CA ILE A 56 -15.20 1.67 3.41
C ILE A 56 -16.35 2.28 2.59
N PHE A 57 -16.18 2.44 1.28
CA PHE A 57 -17.20 3.04 0.42
C PHE A 57 -18.42 2.13 0.28
N ASN A 58 -18.19 0.84 0.05
CA ASN A 58 -19.26 -0.14 -0.01
C ASN A 58 -20.03 -0.18 1.32
N ARG A 59 -19.32 -0.09 2.44
CA ARG A 59 -19.89 -0.14 3.80
C ARG A 59 -20.76 1.07 4.14
N TYR A 60 -20.27 2.29 3.91
CA TYR A 60 -20.94 3.50 4.42
C TYR A 60 -21.74 4.27 3.38
N PHE A 61 -21.49 4.05 2.09
CA PHE A 61 -22.14 4.79 1.01
C PHE A 61 -22.94 3.88 0.06
N GLY A 62 -23.02 2.58 0.35
CA GLY A 62 -23.81 1.62 -0.43
C GLY A 62 -23.30 1.43 -1.85
N THR A 63 -22.00 1.64 -2.09
CA THR A 63 -21.40 1.33 -3.39
C THR A 63 -21.20 -0.18 -3.56
N GLU A 64 -21.02 -0.62 -4.80
CA GLU A 64 -20.80 -2.03 -5.16
C GLU A 64 -19.45 -2.20 -5.87
N LEU A 65 -18.39 -1.62 -5.30
CA LEU A 65 -17.05 -1.67 -5.87
C LEU A 65 -16.41 -3.04 -5.60
N GLU A 66 -16.09 -3.78 -6.66
CA GLU A 66 -15.32 -5.01 -6.54
C GLU A 66 -13.91 -4.74 -5.98
N LEU A 67 -13.45 -5.63 -5.10
CA LEU A 67 -12.07 -5.60 -4.62
C LEU A 67 -11.11 -5.99 -5.74
N LEU A 68 -9.97 -5.33 -5.80
CA LEU A 68 -8.92 -5.60 -6.78
C LEU A 68 -7.81 -6.46 -6.18
N GLU A 69 -6.96 -7.02 -7.04
CA GLU A 69 -5.70 -7.61 -6.61
C GLU A 69 -4.84 -6.56 -5.88
N ASP A 70 -4.27 -6.94 -4.73
CA ASP A 70 -3.34 -6.11 -4.00
C ASP A 70 -2.00 -6.02 -4.74
N LYS A 71 -1.86 -4.99 -5.58
CA LYS A 71 -0.67 -4.66 -6.36
C LYS A 71 -0.05 -3.35 -5.94
N SER A 72 1.27 -3.27 -6.06
CA SER A 72 2.05 -2.07 -5.84
C SER A 72 2.85 -1.72 -7.08
N TYR A 73 2.73 -0.47 -7.52
CA TYR A 73 3.42 0.05 -8.69
C TYR A 73 4.40 1.16 -8.28
N TYR A 74 5.50 1.28 -9.02
CA TYR A 74 6.48 2.34 -8.85
C TYR A 74 6.79 3.01 -10.19
N SER A 75 7.12 4.30 -10.15
CA SER A 75 7.67 5.06 -11.27
C SER A 75 8.80 5.94 -10.76
N THR A 76 9.82 6.16 -11.60
CA THR A 76 10.91 7.10 -11.27
C THR A 76 10.49 8.52 -11.61
N ARG A 77 11.21 9.54 -11.08
CA ARG A 77 10.88 10.93 -11.40
C ARG A 77 11.07 11.25 -12.87
N ARG A 78 12.05 10.62 -13.54
CA ARG A 78 12.28 10.81 -14.98
C ARG A 78 11.18 10.20 -15.84
N SER A 79 10.47 9.19 -15.35
CA SER A 79 9.42 8.47 -16.10
C SER A 79 8.14 8.30 -15.25
N PRO A 80 7.46 9.40 -14.87
CA PRO A 80 6.39 9.37 -13.87
C PRO A 80 5.12 8.62 -14.32
N TYR A 81 4.97 8.36 -15.63
CA TYR A 81 3.83 7.64 -16.19
C TYR A 81 4.18 6.19 -16.57
N LEU A 82 5.44 5.77 -16.42
CA LEU A 82 5.86 4.40 -16.62
C LEU A 82 5.71 3.65 -15.28
N LEU A 83 4.54 3.07 -15.07
CA LEU A 83 4.23 2.28 -13.87
C LEU A 83 4.75 0.86 -14.03
N VAL A 84 5.70 0.48 -13.19
CA VAL A 84 6.24 -0.88 -13.14
C VAL A 84 5.65 -1.60 -11.93
N ASP A 85 5.10 -2.80 -12.15
CA ASP A 85 4.65 -3.66 -11.05
C ASP A 85 5.86 -4.13 -10.24
N VAL A 86 5.85 -3.84 -8.94
CA VAL A 86 6.91 -4.19 -7.99
C VAL A 86 6.40 -5.09 -6.87
N THR A 87 5.20 -5.63 -6.99
CA THR A 87 4.49 -6.38 -5.95
C THR A 87 5.34 -7.53 -5.39
N ASP A 88 5.90 -8.36 -6.27
CA ASP A 88 6.70 -9.52 -5.84
C ASP A 88 8.04 -9.09 -5.23
N LYS A 89 8.66 -8.02 -5.76
CA LYS A 89 9.95 -7.51 -5.28
C LYS A 89 9.89 -7.06 -3.82
N ILE A 90 8.77 -6.46 -3.41
CA ILE A 90 8.59 -5.98 -2.03
C ILE A 90 8.02 -7.04 -1.07
N ARG A 91 7.39 -8.09 -1.61
CA ARG A 91 6.90 -9.23 -0.80
C ARG A 91 8.03 -10.20 -0.46
N SER A 92 8.87 -10.55 -1.42
CA SER A 92 10.02 -11.45 -1.19
C SER A 92 11.05 -10.89 -0.21
N GLY A 93 11.11 -9.56 -0.04
CA GLY A 93 11.99 -8.91 0.94
C GLY A 93 11.52 -9.00 2.40
N LYS A 94 10.27 -9.41 2.65
CA LYS A 94 9.71 -9.53 4.01
C LYS A 94 10.01 -10.88 4.68
N ASP A 95 10.36 -11.91 3.91
CA ASP A 95 10.63 -13.26 4.44
C ASP A 95 12.00 -13.40 5.13
N SER A 96 12.80 -12.33 5.16
CA SER A 96 14.16 -12.31 5.74
C SER A 96 14.29 -11.57 7.07
N GLN A 97 13.20 -11.10 7.68
CA GLN A 97 13.23 -10.52 9.03
C GLN A 97 12.81 -11.57 10.06
N PRO A 98 13.59 -11.83 11.13
CA PRO A 98 13.17 -12.75 12.18
C PRO A 98 11.92 -12.22 12.87
N THR A 99 10.98 -13.12 13.14
CA THR A 99 9.88 -12.85 14.07
C THR A 99 10.47 -12.54 15.44
N GLU A 100 10.25 -11.32 15.96
CA GLU A 100 10.36 -11.03 17.39
C GLU A 100 9.27 -11.74 18.19
#